data_AF-A0A9D6JHM6-F1
#
_entry.id   AF-A0A9D6JHM6-F1
#
_cell.length_a   1.000
_cell.length_b   1.000
_cell.length_c   1.000
_cell.angle_alpha   90.00
_cell.angle_beta   90.00
_cell.angle_gamma   90.00
#
_symmetry.space_group_name_H-M   'P 1'
#
loop_
_entity.id
_entity.type
_entity.pdbx_description
1 polymer ?
#
loop_
_entity_poly.entity_id
_entity_poly.type
_entity_poly.pdbx_seq_one_letter_code
_entity_poly.pdbx_strand_id
1 'polypeptide(L)'
;MKNLMLVIFALFTLTTAVHAEEQTLANYLVNFDYDTRVAMKAENKELIDLLVKGKAHLIDIRFKEEYEAWHMGIAKNIPLNELPNRLDELDKNKIIVTACPHNDRAIIAMTFLKTKGYETMYLKDGLTGLAEYLRGDVAYDFIQQLPGEAD
;
A
#
# COMPACT_ATOMS: atom_id res chain seq x y z
N MET A 1 54.35 -10.32 37.78
CA MET A 1 53.31 -9.28 38.00
C MET A 1 52.70 -8.95 36.65
N LYS A 2 51.38 -9.09 36.55
CA LYS A 2 50.61 -9.21 35.30
C LYS A 2 50.49 -7.89 34.53
N ASN A 3 50.53 -8.07 33.21
CA ASN A 3 50.41 -7.13 32.11
C ASN A 3 49.27 -6.08 32.22
N LEU A 4 49.65 -4.85 31.89
CA LEU A 4 49.03 -3.95 30.90
C LEU A 4 47.79 -4.51 30.16
N MET A 5 46.61 -3.93 30.43
CA MET A 5 45.50 -3.65 29.50
C MET A 5 44.25 -3.33 30.32
N LEU A 6 43.84 -2.07 30.36
CA LEU A 6 42.41 -1.76 30.42
C LEU A 6 42.12 -0.78 29.30
N VAL A 7 41.78 -1.38 28.16
CA VAL A 7 41.36 -0.72 26.94
C VAL A 7 40.09 0.06 27.21
N ILE A 8 40.14 1.34 26.89
CA ILE A 8 38.98 2.21 26.69
C ILE A 8 38.13 1.56 25.59
N PHE A 9 37.10 0.82 25.98
CA PHE A 9 36.06 0.35 25.06
C PHE A 9 34.76 1.04 25.45
N ALA A 10 34.75 2.36 25.31
CA ALA A 10 33.52 3.08 25.07
C ALA A 10 33.03 2.62 23.69
N LEU A 11 32.32 1.49 23.67
CA LEU A 11 31.54 1.06 22.52
C LEU A 11 30.39 2.05 22.42
N PHE A 12 30.67 3.19 21.80
CA PHE A 12 29.67 4.07 21.24
C PHE A 12 29.00 3.22 20.17
N THR A 13 27.98 2.44 20.54
CA THR A 13 27.06 1.83 19.59
C THR A 13 26.34 2.99 18.96
N LEU A 14 26.96 3.56 17.93
CA LEU A 14 26.33 4.46 16.99
C LEU A 14 25.24 3.58 16.35
N THR A 15 24.05 3.59 16.95
CA THR A 15 22.84 3.12 16.30
C THR A 15 22.69 4.04 15.10
N THR A 16 23.27 3.67 13.97
CA THR A 16 22.83 4.23 12.71
C THR A 16 21.39 3.76 12.60
N ALA A 17 20.46 4.63 12.98
CA ALA A 17 19.12 4.53 12.47
C ALA A 17 19.30 4.46 10.95
N VAL A 18 19.16 3.27 10.38
CA VAL A 18 19.06 3.06 8.95
C VAL A 18 17.72 3.69 8.60
N HIS A 19 17.72 5.01 8.48
CA HIS A 19 16.61 5.73 7.88
C HIS A 19 16.71 5.39 6.40
N ALA A 20 15.80 4.53 5.94
CA ALA A 20 15.57 4.34 4.52
C ALA A 20 15.37 5.73 3.92
N GLU A 21 16.27 6.15 3.04
CA GLU A 21 16.18 7.45 2.39
C GLU A 21 14.88 7.49 1.59
N GLU A 22 14.02 8.45 1.93
CA GLU A 22 12.71 8.59 1.32
C GLU A 22 12.88 8.85 -0.19
N GLN A 23 12.27 8.03 -1.05
CA GLN A 23 12.46 8.16 -2.50
C GLN A 23 11.82 9.46 -2.97
N THR A 24 12.63 10.40 -3.49
CA THR A 24 12.06 11.64 -4.04
C THR A 24 11.22 11.34 -5.29
N LEU A 25 10.17 12.15 -5.52
CA LEU A 25 9.37 12.05 -6.74
C LEU A 25 10.24 12.21 -8.00
N ALA A 26 11.21 13.13 -7.97
CA ALA A 26 12.14 13.34 -9.09
C ALA A 26 12.92 12.06 -9.42
N ASN A 27 13.44 11.37 -8.39
CA ASN A 27 14.18 10.11 -8.58
C ASN A 27 13.26 8.99 -9.09
N TYR A 28 11.99 8.95 -8.66
CA TYR A 28 11.02 8.01 -9.21
C TYR A 28 10.77 8.26 -10.70
N LEU A 29 10.56 9.53 -11.10
CA LEU A 29 10.23 9.89 -12.48
C LEU A 29 11.39 9.64 -13.47
N VAL A 30 12.64 9.93 -13.08
CA VAL A 30 13.81 9.70 -13.94
C VAL A 30 14.00 8.22 -14.27
N ASN A 31 13.60 7.33 -13.36
CA ASN A 31 13.69 5.87 -13.53
C ASN A 31 12.38 5.23 -13.99
N PHE A 32 11.37 6.02 -14.35
CA PHE A 32 10.07 5.49 -14.75
C PHE A 32 10.13 4.91 -16.17
N ASP A 33 10.21 3.58 -16.25
CA ASP A 33 10.27 2.84 -17.50
C ASP A 33 8.92 2.17 -17.86
N TYR A 34 8.92 1.43 -18.97
CA TYR A 34 7.71 0.76 -19.45
C TYR A 34 7.23 -0.34 -18.49
N ASP A 35 8.16 -1.02 -17.83
CA ASP A 35 7.86 -2.09 -16.87
C ASP A 35 7.22 -1.50 -15.61
N THR A 36 7.73 -0.36 -15.12
CA THR A 36 7.13 0.42 -14.03
C THR A 36 5.70 0.84 -14.36
N ARG A 37 5.44 1.29 -15.60
CA ARG A 37 4.10 1.65 -16.08
C ARG A 37 3.13 0.45 -16.08
N VAL A 38 3.62 -0.77 -16.25
CA VAL A 38 2.80 -1.99 -16.14
C VAL A 38 2.61 -2.37 -14.67
N ALA A 39 3.71 -2.46 -13.91
CA ALA A 39 3.73 -2.92 -12.53
C ALA A 39 2.93 -2.04 -11.55
N MET A 40 2.73 -0.76 -11.86
CA MET A 40 1.93 0.15 -11.02
C MET A 40 0.41 -0.16 -11.02
N LYS A 41 -0.07 -1.09 -11.87
CA LYS A 41 -1.50 -1.35 -12.10
C LYS A 41 -1.92 -2.67 -11.48
N ALA A 42 -2.88 -2.64 -10.57
CA ALA A 42 -3.56 -3.85 -10.11
C ALA A 42 -4.78 -4.12 -10.99
N GLU A 43 -4.81 -5.28 -11.65
CA GLU A 43 -6.02 -5.79 -12.31
C GLU A 43 -6.96 -6.42 -11.26
N ASN A 44 -8.28 -6.46 -11.51
CA ASN A 44 -9.25 -6.93 -10.50
C ASN A 44 -8.95 -8.35 -10.00
N LYS A 45 -8.60 -9.27 -10.91
CA LYS A 45 -8.24 -10.64 -10.55
C LYS A 45 -7.00 -10.69 -9.65
N GLU A 46 -5.98 -9.92 -9.99
CA GLU A 46 -4.73 -9.86 -9.24
C GLU A 46 -4.96 -9.30 -7.84
N LEU A 47 -5.75 -8.22 -7.72
CA LEU A 47 -6.13 -7.65 -6.44
C LEU A 47 -6.82 -8.71 -5.55
N ILE A 48 -7.81 -9.43 -6.08
CA ILE A 48 -8.49 -10.50 -5.32
C ILE A 48 -7.51 -11.57 -4.86
N ASP A 49 -6.65 -12.07 -5.75
CA ASP A 49 -5.65 -13.08 -5.41
C ASP A 49 -4.71 -12.60 -4.29
N LEU A 50 -4.35 -11.31 -4.29
CA LEU A 50 -3.50 -10.71 -3.24
C LEU A 50 -4.25 -10.53 -1.91
N LEU A 51 -5.52 -10.11 -1.94
CA LEU A 51 -6.35 -9.96 -0.74
C LEU A 51 -6.60 -11.31 -0.05
N VAL A 52 -6.95 -12.35 -0.82
CA VAL A 52 -7.12 -13.73 -0.33
C VAL A 52 -5.84 -14.25 0.34
N LYS A 53 -4.67 -13.94 -0.22
CA LYS A 53 -3.38 -14.33 0.36
C LYS A 53 -2.94 -13.44 1.53
N GLY A 54 -3.72 -12.43 1.91
CA GLY A 54 -3.37 -11.45 2.94
C GLY A 54 -2.16 -10.58 2.59
N LYS A 55 -1.79 -10.50 1.30
CA LYS A 55 -0.57 -9.81 0.80
C LYS A 55 -0.79 -8.35 0.42
N ALA A 56 -2.05 -7.90 0.35
CA ALA A 56 -2.37 -6.53 -0.01
C ALA A 56 -3.38 -5.90 0.95
N HIS A 57 -3.40 -4.57 0.93
CA HIS A 57 -4.48 -3.74 1.45
C HIS A 57 -5.11 -2.96 0.31
N LEU A 58 -6.43 -3.00 0.19
CA LEU A 58 -7.18 -2.09 -0.67
C LEU A 58 -7.52 -0.82 0.12
N ILE A 59 -7.01 0.32 -0.33
CA ILE A 59 -7.19 1.61 0.33
C ILE A 59 -8.10 2.49 -0.54
N ASP A 60 -9.30 2.76 -0.04
CA ASP A 60 -10.24 3.70 -0.64
C ASP A 60 -9.87 5.13 -0.22
N ILE A 61 -9.39 5.91 -1.17
CA ILE A 61 -8.86 7.27 -0.96
C ILE A 61 -9.90 8.38 -1.19
N ARG A 62 -11.17 8.01 -1.38
CA ARG A 62 -12.26 8.96 -1.54
C ARG A 62 -12.55 9.72 -0.25
N PHE A 63 -13.21 10.86 -0.39
CA PHE A 63 -13.71 11.60 0.76
C PHE A 63 -14.72 10.78 1.55
N LYS A 64 -14.86 11.11 2.84
CA LYS A 64 -15.74 10.39 3.77
C LYS A 64 -17.17 10.31 3.23
N GLU A 65 -17.69 11.39 2.66
CA GLU A 65 -19.05 11.46 2.12
C GLU A 65 -19.26 10.50 0.93
N GLU A 66 -18.24 10.34 0.07
CA GLU A 66 -18.29 9.38 -1.04
C GLU A 66 -18.26 7.93 -0.52
N TYR A 67 -17.46 7.66 0.52
CA TYR A 67 -17.35 6.33 1.16
C TYR A 67 -18.62 5.95 1.93
N GLU A 68 -19.23 6.91 2.64
CA GLU A 68 -20.50 6.72 3.33
C GLU A 68 -21.66 6.51 2.35
N ALA A 69 -21.65 7.21 1.21
CA ALA A 69 -22.66 7.00 0.17
C ALA A 69 -22.61 5.59 -0.41
N TRP A 70 -21.41 5.01 -0.55
CA TRP A 70 -21.19 3.61 -0.88
C TRP A 70 -19.73 3.21 -0.67
N HIS A 71 -19.48 1.98 -0.25
CA HIS A 71 -18.13 1.43 -0.13
C HIS A 71 -18.12 -0.09 -0.28
N MET A 72 -16.92 -0.63 -0.48
CA MET A 72 -16.67 -2.06 -0.43
C MET A 72 -16.10 -2.42 0.94
N GLY A 73 -16.72 -3.36 1.66
CA GLY A 73 -16.27 -3.77 3.00
C GLY A 73 -14.84 -4.30 3.04
N ILE A 74 -14.31 -4.77 1.91
CA ILE A 74 -12.92 -5.22 1.75
C ILE A 74 -11.89 -4.07 1.68
N ALA A 75 -12.33 -2.82 1.61
CA ALA A 75 -11.48 -1.64 1.46
C ALA A 75 -11.45 -0.81 2.76
N LYS A 76 -10.24 -0.43 3.20
CA LYS A 76 -10.06 0.54 4.29
C LYS A 76 -10.15 1.97 3.73
N ASN A 77 -10.96 2.83 4.33
CA ASN A 77 -11.03 4.25 3.94
C ASN A 77 -9.91 5.07 4.58
N ILE A 78 -9.07 5.67 3.74
CA ILE A 78 -8.11 6.71 4.13
C ILE A 78 -8.17 7.81 3.08
N PRO A 79 -9.00 8.86 3.29
CA PRO A 79 -9.17 9.94 2.32
C PRO A 79 -7.83 10.56 1.89
N LEU A 80 -7.71 10.92 0.61
CA LEU A 80 -6.45 11.42 0.03
C LEU A 80 -5.85 12.61 0.81
N ASN A 81 -6.70 13.51 1.31
CA ASN A 81 -6.29 14.68 2.10
C ASN A 81 -5.80 14.32 3.51
N GLU A 82 -6.15 13.14 4.02
CA GLU A 82 -5.76 12.66 5.35
C GLU A 82 -4.57 11.69 5.28
N LEU A 83 -4.36 11.04 4.13
CA LEU A 83 -3.36 10.01 3.90
C LEU A 83 -1.95 10.36 4.43
N PRO A 84 -1.41 11.58 4.26
CA PRO A 84 -0.08 11.90 4.78
C PRO A 84 0.06 11.79 6.31
N ASN A 85 -1.04 11.93 7.04
CA ASN A 85 -1.07 11.91 8.51
C ASN A 85 -1.53 10.55 9.08
N ARG A 86 -1.86 9.59 8.22
CA ARG A 86 -2.42 8.26 8.59
C ARG A 86 -1.57 7.11 8.04
N LEU A 87 -0.27 7.35 7.83
CA LEU A 87 0.66 6.36 7.28
C LEU A 87 0.89 5.17 8.23
N ASP A 88 0.71 5.38 9.53
CA ASP A 88 0.80 4.36 10.58
C ASP A 88 -0.30 3.29 10.50
N GLU A 89 -1.40 3.56 9.79
CA GLU A 89 -2.47 2.59 9.55
C GLU A 89 -2.17 1.60 8.41
N LEU A 90 -1.06 1.80 7.69
CA LEU A 90 -0.63 1.01 6.54
C LEU A 90 0.48 0.02 6.92
N ASP A 91 0.28 -1.25 6.58
CA ASP A 91 1.30 -2.29 6.80
C ASP A 91 2.34 -2.26 5.68
N LYS A 92 3.59 -1.87 6.02
CA LYS A 92 4.71 -1.83 5.07
C LYS A 92 5.09 -3.20 4.49
N ASN A 93 4.62 -4.29 5.07
CA ASN A 93 4.87 -5.65 4.55
C ASN A 93 3.84 -6.10 3.51
N LYS A 94 2.84 -5.25 3.21
CA LYS A 94 1.78 -5.53 2.24
C LYS A 94 1.85 -4.55 1.08
N ILE A 95 1.36 -5.00 -0.06
CA ILE A 95 1.15 -4.14 -1.23
C ILE A 95 -0.04 -3.23 -0.94
N ILE A 96 0.16 -1.92 -1.02
CA ILE A 96 -0.91 -0.95 -0.87
C ILE A 96 -1.54 -0.67 -2.23
N VAL A 97 -2.76 -1.17 -2.46
CA VAL A 97 -3.53 -0.91 -3.67
C VAL A 97 -4.48 0.24 -3.40
N THR A 98 -4.19 1.39 -3.98
CA THR A 98 -5.05 2.58 -3.83
C THR A 98 -6.19 2.58 -4.84
N ALA A 99 -7.36 3.08 -4.45
CA ALA A 99 -8.53 3.09 -5.30
C ALA A 99 -9.41 4.34 -5.07
N CYS A 100 -9.94 4.87 -6.17
CA CYS A 100 -11.02 5.86 -6.22
C CYS A 100 -12.10 5.33 -7.20
N PRO A 101 -13.14 6.10 -7.60
CA PRO A 101 -14.14 5.58 -8.53
C PRO A 101 -13.55 5.09 -9.86
N HIS A 102 -12.49 5.76 -10.34
CA HIS A 102 -11.72 5.41 -11.54
C HIS A 102 -10.23 5.21 -11.15
N ASN A 103 -9.31 6.11 -11.51
CA ASN A 103 -7.89 5.93 -11.15
C ASN A 103 -7.07 7.22 -10.93
N ASP A 104 -7.62 8.39 -11.24
CA ASP A 104 -6.91 9.68 -11.18
C ASP A 104 -6.34 9.98 -9.78
N ARG A 105 -7.21 10.04 -8.76
CA ARG A 105 -6.82 10.31 -7.38
C ARG A 105 -6.01 9.14 -6.79
N ALA A 106 -6.30 7.91 -7.23
CA ALA A 106 -5.57 6.71 -6.81
C ALA A 106 -4.11 6.77 -7.26
N ILE A 107 -3.84 7.19 -8.51
CA ILE A 107 -2.48 7.37 -9.02
C ILE A 107 -1.71 8.40 -8.18
N ILE A 108 -2.36 9.49 -7.74
CA ILE A 108 -1.75 10.49 -6.86
C ILE A 108 -1.37 9.85 -5.51
N ALA A 109 -2.30 9.13 -4.88
CA ALA A 109 -2.07 8.44 -3.60
C ALA A 109 -0.94 7.40 -3.70
N MET A 110 -0.99 6.54 -4.72
CA MET A 110 0.02 5.51 -4.99
C MET A 110 1.40 6.14 -5.19
N THR A 111 1.49 7.22 -5.98
CA THR A 111 2.76 7.92 -6.22
C THR A 111 3.32 8.51 -4.93
N PHE A 112 2.47 9.15 -4.11
CA PHE A 112 2.86 9.65 -2.79
C PHE A 112 3.39 8.52 -1.91
N LEU A 113 2.65 7.42 -1.77
CA LEU A 113 3.06 6.28 -0.95
C LEU A 113 4.34 5.61 -1.45
N LYS A 114 4.58 5.58 -2.78
CA LYS A 114 5.84 5.12 -3.36
C LYS A 114 7.02 5.97 -2.85
N THR A 115 6.86 7.29 -2.80
CA THR A 115 7.91 8.17 -2.22
C THR A 115 8.18 7.85 -0.75
N LYS A 116 7.16 7.42 0.00
CA LYS A 116 7.24 6.98 1.40
C LYS A 116 7.78 5.56 1.60
N GLY A 117 8.26 4.93 0.53
CA GLY A 117 8.87 3.60 0.54
C GLY A 117 7.88 2.46 0.76
N TYR A 118 6.62 2.63 0.34
CA TYR A 118 5.66 1.52 0.27
C TYR A 118 5.77 0.80 -1.07
N GLU A 119 5.46 -0.51 -1.07
CA GLU A 119 5.11 -1.21 -2.29
C GLU A 119 3.65 -0.88 -2.62
N THR A 120 3.41 -0.35 -3.83
CA THR A 120 2.15 0.29 -4.14
C THR A 120 1.69 0.00 -5.56
N MET A 121 0.39 -0.13 -5.74
CA MET A 121 -0.30 -0.18 -7.02
C MET A 121 -1.52 0.74 -6.96
N TYR A 122 -2.09 1.08 -8.11
CA TYR A 122 -3.44 1.64 -8.18
C TYR A 122 -4.37 0.63 -8.85
N LEU A 123 -5.62 0.60 -8.40
CA LEU A 123 -6.65 -0.25 -8.99
C LEU A 123 -7.01 0.30 -10.37
N LYS A 124 -6.67 -0.45 -11.42
CA LYS A 124 -6.70 0.05 -12.81
C LYS A 124 -8.09 0.50 -13.25
N ASP A 125 -9.10 -0.33 -12.97
CA ASP A 125 -10.49 -0.11 -13.38
C ASP A 125 -11.29 0.68 -12.31
N GLY A 126 -10.63 1.06 -11.22
CA GLY A 126 -11.27 1.73 -10.09
C GLY A 126 -12.26 0.89 -9.32
N LEU A 127 -12.86 1.50 -8.30
CA LEU A 127 -13.87 0.85 -7.48
C LEU A 127 -15.14 0.51 -8.28
N THR A 128 -15.47 1.31 -9.30
CA THR A 128 -16.63 1.04 -10.16
C THR A 128 -16.40 -0.19 -11.03
N GLY A 129 -15.22 -0.33 -11.63
CA GLY A 129 -14.85 -1.53 -12.39
C GLY A 129 -14.72 -2.77 -11.51
N LEU A 130 -14.19 -2.63 -10.29
CA LEU A 130 -14.15 -3.74 -9.35
C LEU A 130 -15.55 -4.19 -8.92
N ALA A 131 -16.50 -3.27 -8.76
CA ALA A 131 -17.88 -3.61 -8.42
C ALA A 131 -18.54 -4.41 -9.55
N GLU A 132 -18.29 -4.01 -10.80
CA GLU A 132 -18.76 -4.73 -11.98
C GLU A 132 -18.11 -6.11 -12.12
N TYR A 133 -16.83 -6.24 -11.71
CA TYR A 133 -16.10 -7.50 -11.72
C TYR A 133 -16.60 -8.48 -10.64
N LEU A 134 -16.86 -7.98 -9.43
CA LEU A 134 -17.35 -8.74 -8.27
C LEU A 134 -18.86 -9.00 -8.37
N ARG A 135 -19.28 -9.78 -9.36
CA ARG A 135 -20.68 -10.21 -9.54
C ARG A 135 -20.82 -11.72 -9.67
N GLY A 136 -21.98 -12.24 -9.23
CA GLY A 136 -22.31 -13.66 -9.33
C GLY A 136 -21.26 -14.54 -8.65
N ASP A 137 -20.83 -15.59 -9.36
CA ASP A 137 -19.89 -16.60 -8.84
C ASP A 137 -18.54 -16.00 -8.42
N VAL A 138 -18.06 -14.95 -9.10
CA VAL A 138 -16.79 -14.29 -8.74
C VAL A 138 -16.85 -13.69 -7.34
N ALA A 139 -17.97 -13.03 -7.01
CA ALA A 139 -18.17 -12.47 -5.68
C ALA A 139 -18.34 -13.58 -4.63
N TYR A 140 -19.11 -14.63 -4.96
CA TYR A 140 -19.31 -15.76 -4.07
C TYR A 140 -17.97 -16.43 -3.71
N ASP A 141 -17.19 -16.82 -4.72
CA ASP A 141 -15.90 -17.50 -4.54
C ASP A 141 -14.92 -16.65 -3.75
N PHE A 142 -14.86 -15.34 -4.04
CA PHE A 142 -13.98 -14.42 -3.34
C PHE A 142 -14.29 -14.38 -1.83
N ILE A 143 -15.56 -14.23 -1.45
CA ILE A 143 -15.96 -14.17 -0.04
C ILE A 143 -15.63 -15.47 0.69
N GLN A 144 -15.80 -16.64 0.05
CA GLN A 144 -15.45 -17.93 0.66
C GLN A 144 -13.94 -18.11 0.88
N GLN A 145 -13.10 -17.36 0.16
CA GLN A 145 -11.65 -17.47 0.20
C GLN A 145 -10.98 -16.39 1.04
N LEU A 146 -11.71 -15.34 1.43
CA LEU A 146 -11.14 -14.30 2.28
C LEU A 146 -10.66 -14.92 3.59
N PRO A 147 -9.45 -14.57 4.06
CA PRO A 147 -9.02 -14.98 5.38
C PRO A 147 -10.06 -14.44 6.37
N GLY A 148 -10.67 -15.34 7.15
CA GLY A 148 -11.62 -14.94 8.18
C GLY A 148 -10.99 -13.86 9.05
N GLU A 149 -11.75 -12.83 9.40
CA GLU A 149 -11.30 -11.87 10.41
C GLU A 149 -10.93 -12.68 11.65
N ALA A 150 -9.64 -12.66 12.01
CA ALA A 150 -9.23 -13.19 13.30
C ALA A 150 -9.80 -12.21 14.34
N ASP A 151 -10.94 -12.59 14.92
CA ASP A 151 -11.50 -11.97 16.12
C ASP A 151 -10.44 -11.82 17.22
#